data_AF-A0A939APU1-F1
#
_entry.id   AF-A0A939APU1-F1
#
_cell.length_a   1.000
_cell.length_b   1.000
_cell.length_c   1.000
_cell.angle_alpha   90.00
_cell.angle_beta   90.00
_cell.angle_gamma   90.00
#
_symmetry.space_group_name_H-M   'P 1'
#
loop_
_entity.id
_entity.type
_entity.pdbx_description
1 polymer ?
#
loop_
_entity_poly.entity_id
_entity_poly.type
_entity_poly.pdbx_seq_one_letter_code
_entity_poly.pdbx_strand_id
1 'polypeptide(L)'
;MDESGKVLMGLMERRALEAAFRELAETTNYAQQVARAEAIAQHGNAALPVLLAMLDTEDPQLRGGLGQVAARLERTLVAPALRLAARARERSEAARLTALTILDRYLHEAPDSELLSALQDPRAMARQSLRELMLEMERSEFAVAEYLTQLAEQPPDVPDMLLAAIPEMPPHEHLVTLLRMFAQGQKPIAAQKALDLLGRTRMPAAAQALAALTHTLPPGQAALAERNLRKLRLSGVAVTPSSAAGWRALLSPVDGSGAQVIWFVKAEEDNAPGKLFGVLAQDPAGIVLGFGSQSTPMKDLPPARPIGSQHAVPQAEGLPPLVLLEASFEAGRRAVRDALELHWAAKTTPPLEYQLLNPLIWSAAPCSAASEPELAPASTAHTAALLDHPAFASWFWYSADLQETARQLGRRHDAAARRAQVIAIADAQFGPEVVASYRRRLAAMTRWLALAGQPEAAALAQAVSEQLALAPAAESPFVRRLIGNGIDLALSNQRRRLDGKTKR
;
A
#
# COMPACT_ATOMS: atom_id res chain seq x y z
N MET A 1 67.97 41.64 -13.40
CA MET A 1 67.12 41.23 -14.54
C MET A 1 67.11 39.71 -14.58
N ASP A 2 66.16 39.02 -13.95
CA ASP A 2 65.98 37.55 -14.18
C ASP A 2 64.63 36.93 -13.70
N GLU A 3 63.61 37.72 -13.34
CA GLU A 3 62.29 37.17 -12.97
C GLU A 3 61.31 37.14 -14.15
N SER A 4 61.29 38.17 -14.99
CA SER A 4 60.40 38.25 -16.15
C SER A 4 60.68 37.18 -17.21
N GLY A 5 61.93 36.74 -17.36
CA GLY A 5 62.32 35.66 -18.28
C GLY A 5 61.82 34.28 -17.84
N LYS A 6 61.87 33.98 -16.53
CA LYS A 6 61.36 32.72 -15.96
C LYS A 6 59.84 32.64 -16.01
N VAL A 7 59.14 33.74 -15.78
CA VAL A 7 57.67 33.81 -15.88
C VAL A 7 57.19 33.63 -17.33
N LEU A 8 57.86 34.26 -18.30
CA LEU A 8 57.57 34.08 -19.73
C LEU A 8 57.84 32.65 -20.19
N MET A 9 58.96 32.06 -19.78
CA MET A 9 59.33 30.67 -20.10
C MET A 9 58.30 29.67 -19.54
N GLY A 10 57.86 29.83 -18.29
CA GLY A 10 56.84 28.97 -17.68
C GLY A 10 55.44 29.10 -18.30
N LEU A 11 55.06 30.28 -18.79
CA LEU A 11 53.80 30.47 -19.53
C LEU A 11 53.82 29.82 -20.92
N MET A 12 54.96 29.86 -21.60
CA MET A 12 55.15 29.17 -22.88
C MET A 12 55.11 27.65 -22.71
N GLU A 13 55.77 27.13 -21.67
CA GLU A 13 55.78 25.70 -21.35
C GLU A 13 54.37 25.19 -21.01
N ARG A 14 53.61 25.94 -20.21
CA ARG A 14 52.21 25.61 -19.89
C ARG A 14 51.32 25.57 -21.14
N ARG A 15 51.43 26.57 -22.03
CA ARG A 15 50.66 26.58 -23.29
C ARG A 15 51.03 25.42 -24.21
N ALA A 16 52.30 25.04 -24.25
CA ALA A 16 52.75 23.88 -25.02
C ALA A 16 52.14 22.58 -24.47
N LEU A 17 52.09 22.42 -23.14
CA LEU A 17 51.44 21.28 -22.50
C LEU A 17 49.92 21.26 -22.75
N GLU A 18 49.22 22.39 -22.62
CA GLU A 18 47.79 22.50 -22.93
C GLU A 18 47.47 22.17 -24.40
N ALA A 19 48.38 22.48 -25.33
CA ALA A 19 48.26 22.07 -26.72
C ALA A 19 48.49 20.56 -26.88
N ALA A 20 49.52 20.00 -26.25
CA ALA A 20 49.83 18.58 -26.31
C ALA A 20 48.69 17.69 -25.77
N PHE A 21 48.02 18.10 -24.68
CA PHE A 21 46.83 17.40 -24.17
C PHE A 21 45.62 17.51 -25.11
N ARG A 22 45.46 18.61 -25.85
CA ARG A 22 44.40 18.74 -26.86
C ARG A 22 44.65 17.85 -28.07
N GLU A 23 45.89 17.79 -28.57
CA GLU A 23 46.23 16.88 -29.66
C GLU A 23 46.12 15.40 -29.25
N LEU A 24 46.31 15.09 -27.96
CA LEU A 24 46.05 13.75 -27.43
C LEU A 24 44.58 13.35 -27.58
N ALA A 25 43.64 14.29 -27.43
CA ALA A 25 42.20 14.06 -27.63
C ALA A 25 41.87 13.73 -29.10
N GLU A 26 42.56 14.36 -30.05
CA GLU A 26 42.31 14.19 -31.49
C GLU A 26 42.94 12.92 -32.08
N THR A 27 43.91 12.32 -31.39
CA THR A 27 44.65 11.16 -31.89
C THR A 27 43.81 9.88 -31.76
N THR A 28 43.41 9.23 -32.85
CA THR A 28 42.59 8.00 -32.84
C THR A 28 43.38 6.68 -32.80
N ASN A 29 44.69 6.73 -33.05
CA ASN A 29 45.57 5.56 -33.02
C ASN A 29 46.12 5.32 -31.60
N TYR A 30 45.81 4.16 -31.03
CA TYR A 30 46.21 3.79 -29.67
C TYR A 30 47.74 3.82 -29.43
N ALA A 31 48.54 3.34 -30.38
CA ALA A 31 50.00 3.34 -30.23
C ALA A 31 50.55 4.78 -30.19
N GLN A 32 49.95 5.68 -30.98
CA GLN A 32 50.32 7.10 -30.99
C GLN A 32 49.83 7.83 -29.73
N GLN A 33 48.65 7.48 -29.21
CA GLN A 33 48.16 8.00 -27.93
C GLN A 33 49.10 7.63 -26.78
N VAL A 34 49.56 6.39 -26.73
CA VAL A 34 50.51 5.92 -25.70
C VAL A 34 51.82 6.69 -25.76
N ALA A 35 52.42 6.83 -26.95
CA ALA A 35 53.66 7.57 -27.13
C ALA A 35 53.53 9.06 -26.76
N ARG A 36 52.40 9.69 -27.12
CA ARG A 36 52.11 11.08 -26.75
C ARG A 36 51.89 11.26 -25.25
N ALA A 37 51.17 10.33 -24.62
CA ALA A 37 50.97 10.37 -23.17
C ALA A 37 52.29 10.23 -22.40
N GLU A 38 53.23 9.42 -22.91
CA GLU A 38 54.58 9.30 -22.36
C GLU A 38 55.39 10.59 -22.53
N ALA A 39 55.35 11.21 -23.72
CA ALA A 39 56.00 12.50 -23.95
C ALA A 39 55.47 13.60 -23.02
N ILE A 40 54.16 13.64 -22.78
CA ILE A 40 53.55 14.59 -21.83
C ILE A 40 54.00 14.28 -20.40
N ALA A 41 54.06 13.01 -20.01
CA ALA A 41 54.49 12.60 -18.67
C ALA A 41 55.96 12.92 -18.37
N GLN A 42 56.84 13.01 -19.38
CA GLN A 42 58.24 13.41 -19.21
C GLN A 42 58.41 14.83 -18.64
N HIS A 43 57.39 15.69 -18.77
CA HIS A 43 57.37 17.01 -18.12
C HIS A 43 57.09 16.94 -16.60
N GLY A 44 56.85 15.74 -16.05
CA GLY A 44 56.75 15.48 -14.62
C GLY A 44 55.76 16.41 -13.92
N ASN A 45 56.25 17.15 -12.93
CA ASN A 45 55.45 18.03 -12.09
C ASN A 45 54.73 19.15 -12.87
N ALA A 46 55.25 19.57 -14.04
CA ALA A 46 54.62 20.60 -14.85
C ALA A 46 53.34 20.11 -15.56
N ALA A 47 53.22 18.80 -15.80
CA ALA A 47 52.05 18.22 -16.47
C ALA A 47 50.83 18.06 -15.54
N LEU A 48 51.05 17.86 -14.24
CA LEU A 48 49.98 17.60 -13.27
C LEU A 48 48.97 18.77 -13.14
N PRO A 49 49.37 20.06 -13.03
CA PRO A 49 48.44 21.17 -12.99
C PRO A 49 47.55 21.27 -14.25
N VAL A 50 48.12 20.95 -15.42
CA VAL A 50 47.39 20.97 -16.70
C VAL A 50 46.39 19.82 -16.77
N LEU A 51 46.80 18.61 -16.37
CA LEU A 51 45.90 17.45 -16.25
C LEU A 51 44.71 17.78 -15.35
N LEU A 52 44.96 18.35 -14.17
CA LEU A 52 43.91 18.71 -13.22
C LEU A 52 42.98 19.81 -13.76
N ALA A 53 43.48 20.73 -14.58
CA ALA A 53 42.67 21.76 -15.22
C ALA A 53 41.75 21.19 -16.32
N MET A 54 42.12 20.06 -16.92
CA MET A 54 41.37 19.42 -18.02
C MET A 54 40.44 18.29 -17.57
N LEU A 55 40.29 18.06 -16.25
CA LEU A 55 39.36 17.05 -15.72
C LEU A 55 37.90 17.35 -16.08
N ASP A 56 37.55 18.63 -16.25
CA ASP A 56 36.21 19.06 -16.66
C ASP A 56 35.99 18.84 -18.16
N THR A 57 35.91 17.57 -18.56
CA THR A 57 35.73 17.15 -19.95
C THR A 57 34.61 16.14 -20.09
N GLU A 58 33.76 16.39 -21.10
CA GLU A 58 32.76 15.43 -21.56
C GLU A 58 33.32 14.44 -22.59
N ASP A 59 34.46 14.77 -23.23
CA ASP A 59 35.10 13.97 -24.26
C ASP A 59 35.70 12.66 -23.69
N PRO A 60 35.16 11.47 -24.05
CA PRO A 60 35.67 10.19 -23.57
C PRO A 60 37.12 9.91 -24.01
N GLN A 61 37.53 10.44 -25.17
CA GLN A 61 38.85 10.21 -25.74
C GLN A 61 39.90 11.04 -25.00
N LEU A 62 39.62 12.32 -24.75
CA LEU A 62 40.43 13.15 -23.86
C LEU A 62 40.50 12.54 -22.45
N ARG A 63 39.38 12.08 -21.88
CA ARG A 63 39.36 11.39 -20.57
C ARG A 63 40.29 10.17 -20.55
N GLY A 64 40.24 9.36 -21.60
CA GLY A 64 41.13 8.21 -21.76
C GLY A 64 42.61 8.61 -21.86
N GLY A 65 42.90 9.69 -22.60
CA GLY A 65 44.22 10.28 -22.70
C GLY A 65 44.76 10.81 -21.37
N LEU A 66 43.94 11.55 -20.61
CA LEU A 66 44.28 12.02 -19.26
C LEU A 66 44.62 10.84 -18.32
N GLY A 67 43.88 9.74 -18.42
CA GLY A 67 44.17 8.51 -17.68
C GLY A 67 45.51 7.88 -18.06
N GLN A 68 45.84 7.85 -19.36
CA GLN A 68 47.13 7.34 -19.83
C GLN A 68 48.31 8.20 -19.36
N VAL A 69 48.15 9.52 -19.31
CA VAL A 69 49.17 10.42 -18.76
C VAL A 69 49.30 10.22 -17.24
N ALA A 70 48.18 10.15 -16.52
CA ALA A 70 48.16 9.91 -15.07
C ALA A 70 48.89 8.63 -14.68
N ALA A 71 48.71 7.54 -15.44
CA ALA A 71 49.37 6.25 -15.19
C ALA A 71 50.91 6.28 -15.33
N ARG A 72 51.46 7.30 -15.99
CA ARG A 72 52.90 7.46 -16.27
C ARG A 72 53.59 8.53 -15.43
N LEU A 73 52.81 9.37 -14.77
CA LEU A 73 53.30 10.36 -13.82
C LEU A 73 53.58 9.71 -12.45
N GLU A 74 54.36 10.39 -11.61
CA GLU A 74 54.75 9.85 -10.29
C GLU A 74 53.52 9.63 -9.40
N ARG A 75 53.27 8.36 -9.03
CA ARG A 75 52.05 7.95 -8.31
C ARG A 75 51.85 8.66 -6.97
N THR A 76 52.95 8.93 -6.26
CA THR A 76 53.00 9.66 -4.98
C THR A 76 52.46 11.09 -5.09
N LEU A 77 52.45 11.66 -6.29
CA LEU A 77 51.99 13.03 -6.57
C LEU A 77 50.59 13.05 -7.20
N VAL A 78 50.34 12.15 -8.17
CA VAL A 78 49.09 12.15 -8.94
C VAL A 78 47.91 11.64 -8.14
N ALA A 79 48.07 10.53 -7.40
CA ALA A 79 46.96 9.91 -6.69
C ALA A 79 46.40 10.84 -5.58
N PRO A 80 47.22 11.48 -4.73
CA PRO A 80 46.70 12.46 -3.76
C PRO A 80 46.01 13.66 -4.43
N ALA A 81 46.54 14.15 -5.54
CA ALA A 81 45.97 15.29 -6.26
C ALA A 81 44.60 14.96 -6.90
N LEU A 82 44.45 13.77 -7.47
CA LEU A 82 43.16 13.30 -8.00
C LEU A 82 42.14 13.02 -6.89
N ARG A 83 42.57 12.49 -5.73
CA ARG A 83 41.68 12.33 -4.57
C ARG A 83 41.19 13.68 -4.05
N LEU A 84 42.07 14.69 -4.00
CA LEU A 84 41.68 16.07 -3.67
C LEU A 84 40.69 16.61 -4.70
N ALA A 85 40.94 16.42 -6.00
CA ALA A 85 40.05 16.86 -7.06
C ALA A 85 38.67 16.17 -7.02
N ALA A 86 38.61 14.88 -6.65
CA ALA A 86 37.36 14.16 -6.46
C ALA A 86 36.56 14.64 -5.24
N ARG A 87 37.25 15.10 -4.18
CA ARG A 87 36.65 15.61 -2.93
C ARG A 87 36.27 17.11 -2.98
N ALA A 88 36.88 17.87 -3.88
CA ALA A 88 36.67 19.30 -4.06
C ALA A 88 35.24 19.62 -4.52
N ARG A 89 34.38 20.09 -3.61
CA ARG A 89 32.96 20.41 -3.90
C ARG A 89 32.78 21.60 -4.85
N GLU A 90 33.79 22.44 -4.95
CA GLU A 90 33.89 23.59 -5.84
C GLU A 90 34.16 23.22 -7.31
N ARG A 91 34.56 21.97 -7.59
CA ARG A 91 34.73 21.47 -8.96
C ARG A 91 33.41 20.93 -9.52
N SER A 92 33.29 20.96 -10.84
CA SER A 92 32.14 20.39 -11.55
C SER A 92 31.99 18.88 -11.27
N GLU A 93 30.77 18.36 -11.40
CA GLU A 93 30.51 16.94 -11.27
C GLU A 93 31.30 16.10 -12.28
N ALA A 94 31.37 16.57 -13.54
CA ALA A 94 32.15 15.95 -14.60
C ALA A 94 33.65 15.85 -14.26
N ALA A 95 34.23 16.89 -13.64
CA ALA A 95 35.61 16.88 -13.20
C ALA A 95 35.87 15.88 -12.06
N ARG A 96 34.95 15.82 -11.08
CA ARG A 96 35.06 14.88 -9.95
C ARG A 96 34.91 13.43 -10.41
N LEU A 97 33.96 13.15 -11.31
CA LEU A 97 33.73 11.82 -11.86
C LEU A 97 34.87 11.37 -12.77
N THR A 98 35.43 12.28 -13.57
CA THR A 98 36.64 12.02 -14.36
C THR A 98 37.84 11.70 -13.46
N ALA A 99 38.03 12.43 -12.35
CA ALA A 99 39.10 12.13 -11.39
C ALA A 99 38.95 10.74 -10.75
N LEU A 100 37.73 10.36 -10.34
CA LEU A 100 37.45 9.01 -9.83
C LEU A 100 37.66 7.91 -10.88
N THR A 101 37.24 8.16 -12.12
CA THR A 101 37.43 7.21 -13.23
C THR A 101 38.93 6.95 -13.48
N ILE A 102 39.77 7.99 -13.39
CA ILE A 102 41.22 7.85 -13.55
C ILE A 102 41.83 7.07 -12.38
N LEU A 103 41.43 7.39 -11.13
CA LEU A 103 41.89 6.68 -9.93
C LEU A 103 41.58 5.17 -10.02
N ASP A 104 40.34 4.82 -10.38
CA ASP A 104 39.89 3.44 -10.45
C ASP A 104 40.53 2.68 -11.62
N ARG A 105 40.35 3.20 -12.85
CA ARG A 105 40.68 2.47 -14.07
C ARG A 105 42.15 2.48 -14.44
N TYR A 106 42.87 3.57 -14.15
CA TYR A 106 44.25 3.78 -14.61
C TYR A 106 45.28 3.67 -13.49
N LEU A 107 44.89 4.01 -12.25
CA LEU A 107 45.79 3.92 -11.09
C LEU A 107 45.47 2.71 -10.19
N HIS A 108 44.41 1.96 -10.51
CA HIS A 108 43.95 0.78 -9.77
C HIS A 108 43.71 1.08 -8.28
N GLU A 109 43.11 2.23 -8.00
CA GLU A 109 42.71 2.63 -6.66
C GLU A 109 41.19 2.62 -6.57
N ALA A 110 40.66 1.69 -5.76
CA ALA A 110 39.24 1.58 -5.54
C ALA A 110 38.69 2.93 -5.03
N PRO A 111 37.68 3.51 -5.71
CA PRO A 111 37.05 4.73 -5.25
C PRO A 111 36.33 4.51 -3.92
N ASP A 112 36.43 5.49 -3.04
CA ASP A 112 35.75 5.51 -1.75
C ASP A 112 34.23 5.50 -1.97
N SER A 113 33.53 4.53 -1.38
CA SER A 113 32.09 4.34 -1.56
C SER A 113 31.27 5.55 -1.12
N GLU A 114 31.75 6.29 -0.13
CA GLU A 114 31.11 7.53 0.31
C GLU A 114 31.19 8.63 -0.76
N LEU A 115 32.32 8.71 -1.48
CA LEU A 115 32.52 9.67 -2.58
C LEU A 115 31.66 9.34 -3.80
N LEU A 116 31.53 8.06 -4.15
CA LEU A 116 30.64 7.63 -5.23
C LEU A 116 29.17 7.95 -4.91
N SER A 117 28.74 7.70 -3.67
CA SER A 117 27.40 8.03 -3.22
C SER A 117 27.14 9.55 -3.21
N ALA A 118 28.15 10.36 -2.87
CA ALA A 118 28.06 11.82 -2.86
C ALA A 118 28.04 12.44 -4.26
N LEU A 119 28.43 11.68 -5.29
CA LEU A 119 28.43 12.11 -6.69
C LEU A 119 27.16 11.70 -7.44
N GLN A 120 26.41 10.70 -6.97
CA GLN A 120 25.12 10.38 -7.54
C GLN A 120 24.10 11.45 -7.11
N ASP A 121 23.54 12.21 -8.06
CA ASP A 121 22.43 13.14 -7.77
C ASP A 121 21.25 12.33 -7.21
N PRO A 122 20.91 12.44 -5.91
CA PRO A 122 19.83 11.65 -5.32
C PRO A 122 18.49 11.95 -5.99
N ARG A 123 18.32 13.18 -6.53
CA ARG A 123 17.13 13.53 -7.31
C ARG A 123 17.12 12.87 -8.67
N ALA A 124 18.26 12.73 -9.35
CA ALA A 124 18.35 11.98 -10.60
C ALA A 124 18.01 10.49 -10.38
N MET A 125 18.49 9.90 -9.29
CA MET A 125 18.13 8.53 -8.91
C MET A 125 16.64 8.39 -8.64
N ALA A 126 16.05 9.33 -7.88
CA ALA A 126 14.62 9.34 -7.62
C ALA A 126 13.79 9.46 -8.92
N ARG A 127 14.17 10.35 -9.83
CA ARG A 127 13.52 10.48 -11.15
C ARG A 127 13.64 9.19 -11.95
N GLN A 128 14.80 8.55 -11.95
CA GLN A 128 15.01 7.28 -12.65
C GLN A 128 14.15 6.16 -12.07
N SER A 129 14.12 6.01 -10.74
CA SER A 129 13.27 5.03 -10.04
C SER A 129 11.78 5.24 -10.35
N LEU A 130 11.33 6.50 -10.41
CA LEU A 130 9.95 6.82 -10.78
C LEU A 130 9.63 6.45 -12.24
N ARG A 131 10.57 6.62 -13.18
CA ARG A 131 10.38 6.19 -14.59
C ARG A 131 10.27 4.68 -14.70
N GLU A 132 11.15 3.96 -14.01
CA GLU A 132 11.13 2.49 -13.99
C GLU A 132 9.83 1.96 -13.40
N LEU A 133 9.38 2.54 -12.27
CA LEU A 133 8.08 2.23 -11.69
C LEU A 133 6.93 2.47 -12.68
N MET A 134 6.93 3.60 -13.38
CA MET A 134 5.89 3.89 -14.37
C MET A 134 5.86 2.84 -15.49
N LEU A 135 7.01 2.42 -16.00
CA LEU A 135 7.11 1.37 -17.02
C LEU A 135 6.62 0.01 -16.52
N GLU A 136 6.90 -0.35 -15.26
CA GLU A 136 6.37 -1.59 -14.68
C GLU A 136 4.86 -1.49 -14.42
N MET A 137 4.35 -0.30 -14.04
CA MET A 137 2.91 -0.06 -13.88
C MET A 137 2.12 -0.17 -15.19
N GLU A 138 2.75 0.08 -16.33
CA GLU A 138 2.15 -0.18 -17.65
C GLU A 138 1.95 -1.67 -17.92
N ARG A 139 2.82 -2.53 -17.35
CA ARG A 139 2.74 -3.99 -17.49
C ARG A 139 1.82 -4.62 -16.44
N SER A 140 1.85 -4.10 -15.22
CA SER A 140 1.10 -4.60 -14.08
C SER A 140 0.68 -3.47 -13.16
N GLU A 141 -0.62 -3.26 -12.99
CA GLU A 141 -1.15 -2.25 -12.07
C GLU A 141 -0.71 -2.48 -10.61
N PHE A 142 -0.36 -3.72 -10.24
CA PHE A 142 0.08 -4.10 -8.91
C PHE A 142 1.54 -3.76 -8.62
N ALA A 143 2.33 -3.38 -9.63
CA ALA A 143 3.74 -3.01 -9.46
C ALA A 143 3.91 -1.88 -8.43
N VAL A 144 2.94 -0.97 -8.30
CA VAL A 144 2.99 0.10 -7.28
C VAL A 144 2.85 -0.43 -5.86
N ALA A 145 2.06 -1.48 -5.63
CA ALA A 145 1.92 -2.07 -4.30
C ALA A 145 3.20 -2.81 -3.89
N GLU A 146 3.81 -3.53 -4.81
CA GLU A 146 5.11 -4.18 -4.61
C GLU A 146 6.20 -3.14 -4.34
N TYR A 147 6.24 -2.08 -5.14
CA TYR A 147 7.17 -0.98 -4.96
C TYR A 147 7.04 -0.31 -3.59
N LEU A 148 5.80 -0.04 -3.13
CA LEU A 148 5.56 0.56 -1.82
C LEU A 148 5.92 -0.39 -0.66
N THR A 149 5.77 -1.70 -0.86
CA THR A 149 6.23 -2.71 0.10
C THR A 149 7.74 -2.67 0.24
N GLN A 150 8.48 -2.64 -0.88
CA GLN A 150 9.94 -2.50 -0.88
C GLN A 150 10.39 -1.16 -0.30
N LEU A 151 9.67 -0.07 -0.63
CA LEU A 151 9.95 1.27 -0.12
C LEU A 151 9.75 1.37 1.40
N ALA A 152 8.88 0.55 1.99
CA ALA A 152 8.68 0.52 3.44
C ALA A 152 9.94 0.03 4.21
N GLU A 153 10.80 -0.75 3.55
CA GLU A 153 12.08 -1.24 4.08
C GLU A 153 13.22 -0.23 3.90
N GLN A 154 13.01 0.82 3.09
CA GLN A 154 14.02 1.84 2.83
C GLN A 154 14.13 2.86 3.97
N PRO A 155 15.29 3.56 4.07
CA PRO A 155 15.46 4.69 4.97
C PRO A 155 14.33 5.74 4.83
N PRO A 156 13.96 6.43 5.94
CA PRO A 156 12.77 7.29 5.98
C PRO A 156 12.83 8.51 5.05
N ASP A 157 14.02 8.92 4.61
CA ASP A 157 14.29 10.00 3.67
C ASP A 157 14.02 9.62 2.21
N VAL A 158 14.08 8.33 1.84
CA VAL A 158 13.85 7.87 0.45
C VAL A 158 12.43 8.20 -0.05
N PRO A 159 11.34 7.92 0.71
CA PRO A 159 9.99 8.36 0.33
C PRO A 159 9.87 9.88 0.13
N ASP A 160 10.53 10.67 0.98
CA ASP A 160 10.48 12.13 0.89
C ASP A 160 11.21 12.65 -0.35
N MET A 161 12.33 12.00 -0.70
CA MET A 161 13.09 12.24 -1.92
C MET A 161 12.26 11.91 -3.18
N LEU A 162 11.54 10.78 -3.19
CA LEU A 162 10.63 10.42 -4.29
C LEU A 162 9.52 11.45 -4.44
N LEU A 163 8.83 11.81 -3.34
CA LEU A 163 7.79 12.83 -3.35
C LEU A 163 8.31 14.22 -3.78
N ALA A 164 9.59 14.52 -3.52
CA ALA A 164 10.23 15.76 -3.97
C ALA A 164 10.59 15.76 -5.46
N ALA A 165 10.82 14.58 -6.06
CA ALA A 165 11.14 14.44 -7.47
C ALA A 165 9.90 14.45 -8.38
N ILE A 166 8.72 14.08 -7.88
CA ILE A 166 7.46 14.03 -8.68
C ILE A 166 7.15 15.34 -9.43
N PRO A 167 7.26 16.55 -8.84
CA PRO A 167 7.01 17.81 -9.57
C PRO A 167 7.95 18.07 -10.75
N GLU A 168 9.12 17.41 -10.79
CA GLU A 168 10.10 17.53 -11.85
C GLU A 168 9.83 16.56 -13.01
N MET A 169 8.86 15.64 -12.83
CA MET A 169 8.42 14.68 -13.83
C MET A 169 7.23 15.23 -14.63
N PRO A 170 7.08 14.83 -15.91
CA PRO A 170 5.87 15.17 -16.66
C PRO A 170 4.63 14.58 -15.96
N PRO A 171 3.49 15.30 -15.92
CA PRO A 171 2.27 14.80 -15.32
C PRO A 171 1.84 13.47 -15.97
N HIS A 172 1.60 12.45 -15.13
CA HIS A 172 1.25 11.10 -15.60
C HIS A 172 0.25 10.43 -14.65
N GLU A 173 -0.63 9.59 -15.18
CA GLU A 173 -1.67 8.90 -14.38
C GLU A 173 -1.06 7.96 -13.33
N HIS A 174 0.03 7.25 -13.67
CA HIS A 174 0.76 6.42 -12.71
C HIS A 174 1.34 7.21 -11.53
N LEU A 175 1.81 8.45 -11.75
CA LEU A 175 2.26 9.32 -10.66
C LEU A 175 1.08 9.76 -9.78
N VAL A 176 -0.09 10.01 -10.39
CA VAL A 176 -1.33 10.26 -9.62
C VAL A 176 -1.70 9.05 -8.77
N THR A 177 -1.61 7.84 -9.31
CA THR A 177 -1.83 6.59 -8.55
C THR A 177 -0.84 6.47 -7.39
N LEU A 178 0.45 6.70 -7.61
CA LEU A 178 1.45 6.68 -6.55
C LEU A 178 1.16 7.70 -5.45
N LEU A 179 0.82 8.95 -5.81
CA LEU A 179 0.45 9.99 -4.85
C LEU A 179 -0.81 9.60 -4.05
N ARG A 180 -1.81 9.01 -4.71
CA ARG A 180 -3.02 8.51 -4.04
C ARG A 180 -2.70 7.39 -3.05
N MET A 181 -1.75 6.52 -3.36
CA MET A 181 -1.29 5.48 -2.44
C MET A 181 -0.55 6.10 -1.24
N PHE A 182 0.37 7.05 -1.46
CA PHE A 182 1.02 7.77 -0.36
C PHE A 182 0.03 8.51 0.54
N ALA A 183 -1.01 9.13 -0.03
CA ALA A 183 -2.06 9.82 0.71
C ALA A 183 -2.83 8.91 1.69
N GLN A 184 -2.89 7.60 1.42
CA GLN A 184 -3.55 6.59 2.26
C GLN A 184 -2.58 5.89 3.23
N GLY A 185 -1.28 6.21 3.17
CA GLY A 185 -0.25 5.58 3.99
C GLY A 185 -0.21 6.06 5.44
N GLN A 186 0.52 5.33 6.29
CA GLN A 186 0.59 5.60 7.74
C GLN A 186 1.42 6.84 8.11
N LYS A 187 2.35 7.27 7.25
CA LYS A 187 3.26 8.40 7.51
C LYS A 187 2.51 9.73 7.27
N PRO A 188 2.13 10.49 8.31
CA PRO A 188 1.21 11.64 8.15
C PRO A 188 1.79 12.75 7.27
N ILE A 189 3.09 13.01 7.39
CA ILE A 189 3.80 14.04 6.61
C ILE A 189 3.80 13.68 5.12
N ALA A 190 4.15 12.43 4.79
CA ALA A 190 4.15 11.94 3.42
C ALA A 190 2.73 11.95 2.82
N ALA A 191 1.73 11.52 3.59
CA ALA A 191 0.33 11.53 3.18
C ALA A 191 -0.18 12.94 2.87
N GLN A 192 0.12 13.91 3.74
CA GLN A 192 -0.24 15.31 3.53
C GLN A 192 0.48 15.92 2.31
N LYS A 193 1.78 15.67 2.17
CA LYS A 193 2.57 16.10 1.00
C LYS A 193 1.99 15.53 -0.30
N ALA A 194 1.57 14.27 -0.29
CA ALA A 194 0.94 13.63 -1.44
C ALA A 194 -0.42 14.24 -1.79
N LEU A 195 -1.27 14.54 -0.78
CA LEU A 195 -2.53 15.27 -0.97
C LEU A 195 -2.30 16.66 -1.57
N ASP A 196 -1.29 17.39 -1.12
CA ASP A 196 -0.94 18.70 -1.64
C ASP A 196 -0.45 18.64 -3.08
N LEU A 197 0.36 17.63 -3.42
CA LEU A 197 0.81 17.38 -4.79
C LEU A 197 -0.38 17.03 -5.70
N LEU A 198 -1.29 16.15 -5.28
CA LEU A 198 -2.53 15.86 -6.00
C LEU A 198 -3.34 17.14 -6.27
N GLY A 199 -3.46 18.04 -5.28
CA GLY A 199 -4.15 19.32 -5.42
C GLY A 199 -3.45 20.37 -6.31
N ARG A 200 -2.22 20.08 -6.77
CA ARG A 200 -1.46 20.92 -7.72
C ARG A 200 -1.43 20.30 -9.13
N THR A 201 -1.57 18.99 -9.24
CA THR A 201 -1.61 18.26 -10.51
C THR A 201 -2.93 18.54 -11.24
N ARG A 202 -2.89 19.36 -12.29
CA ARG A 202 -4.06 19.76 -13.08
C ARG A 202 -4.46 18.68 -14.10
N MET A 203 -4.80 17.50 -13.60
CA MET A 203 -5.27 16.36 -14.41
C MET A 203 -6.64 15.86 -13.93
N PRO A 204 -7.53 15.40 -14.82
CA PRO A 204 -8.78 14.75 -14.42
C PRO A 204 -8.55 13.56 -13.48
N ALA A 205 -7.52 12.75 -13.75
CA ALA A 205 -7.13 11.62 -12.89
C ALA A 205 -6.81 12.06 -11.45
N ALA A 206 -6.14 13.21 -11.26
CA ALA A 206 -5.83 13.73 -9.93
C ALA A 206 -7.10 14.16 -9.18
N ALA A 207 -8.05 14.76 -9.89
CA ALA A 207 -9.33 15.15 -9.32
C ALA A 207 -10.21 13.92 -8.99
N GLN A 208 -10.19 12.87 -9.82
CA GLN A 208 -10.84 11.59 -9.52
C GLN A 208 -10.20 10.90 -8.32
N ALA A 209 -8.87 10.91 -8.21
CA ALA A 209 -8.15 10.39 -7.05
C ALA A 209 -8.57 11.11 -5.77
N LEU A 210 -8.61 12.44 -5.78
CA LEU A 210 -9.07 13.22 -4.63
C LEU A 210 -10.54 12.94 -4.27
N ALA A 211 -11.42 12.76 -5.26
CA ALA A 211 -12.81 12.38 -5.01
C ALA A 211 -12.95 10.98 -4.39
N ALA A 212 -12.14 10.01 -4.80
CA ALA A 212 -12.10 8.71 -4.13
C ALA A 212 -11.57 8.83 -2.68
N LEU A 213 -10.54 9.67 -2.47
CA LEU A 213 -9.92 9.86 -1.16
C LEU A 213 -10.83 10.56 -0.14
N THR A 214 -11.80 11.39 -0.56
CA THR A 214 -12.81 11.93 0.38
C THR A 214 -13.63 10.84 1.05
N HIS A 215 -13.66 9.66 0.44
CA HIS A 215 -14.33 8.49 1.00
C HIS A 215 -13.38 7.61 1.80
N THR A 216 -12.12 7.41 1.42
CA THR A 216 -11.29 6.40 2.09
C THR A 216 -10.45 6.92 3.26
N LEU A 217 -10.23 8.24 3.32
CA LEU A 217 -9.38 8.85 4.35
C LEU A 217 -10.16 9.16 5.64
N PRO A 218 -9.47 9.21 6.81
CA PRO A 218 -10.06 9.70 8.05
C PRO A 218 -10.61 11.13 7.91
N PRO A 219 -11.59 11.55 8.73
CA PRO A 219 -12.33 12.81 8.54
C PRO A 219 -11.47 14.06 8.32
N GLY A 220 -10.38 14.21 9.08
CA GLY A 220 -9.47 15.36 8.93
C GLY A 220 -8.73 15.40 7.59
N GLN A 221 -8.28 14.25 7.10
CA GLN A 221 -7.61 14.13 5.81
C GLN A 221 -8.60 14.14 4.64
N ALA A 222 -9.80 13.57 4.82
CA ALA A 222 -10.89 13.65 3.85
C ALA A 222 -11.30 15.10 3.58
N ALA A 223 -11.37 15.95 4.61
CA ALA A 223 -11.63 17.38 4.46
C ALA A 223 -10.52 18.10 3.65
N LEU A 224 -9.25 17.70 3.83
CA LEU A 224 -8.14 18.22 3.03
C LEU A 224 -8.24 17.77 1.57
N ALA A 225 -8.56 16.49 1.32
CA ALA A 225 -8.79 15.96 -0.03
C ALA A 225 -9.93 16.70 -0.72
N GLU A 226 -11.04 16.95 -0.02
CA GLU A 226 -12.18 17.70 -0.55
C GLU A 226 -11.81 19.15 -0.88
N ARG A 227 -11.06 19.83 -0.01
CA ARG A 227 -10.55 21.18 -0.28
C ARG A 227 -9.69 21.22 -1.55
N ASN A 228 -8.77 20.26 -1.70
CA ASN A 228 -7.91 20.18 -2.88
C ASN A 228 -8.70 19.83 -4.15
N LEU A 229 -9.74 18.99 -4.05
CA LEU A 229 -10.67 18.71 -5.14
C LEU A 229 -11.42 19.97 -5.59
N ARG A 230 -11.95 20.74 -4.64
CA ARG A 230 -12.62 22.03 -4.93
C ARG A 230 -11.67 23.01 -5.63
N LYS A 231 -10.41 23.08 -5.20
CA LYS A 231 -9.38 23.91 -5.84
C LYS A 231 -9.13 23.51 -7.30
N LEU A 232 -9.04 22.22 -7.61
CA LEU A 232 -8.87 21.75 -8.99
C LEU A 232 -10.10 22.08 -9.84
N ARG A 233 -11.31 21.88 -9.32
CA ARG A 233 -12.56 22.24 -10.01
C ARG A 233 -12.61 23.75 -10.33
N LEU A 234 -12.25 24.60 -9.37
CA LEU A 234 -12.16 26.06 -9.58
C LEU A 234 -11.09 26.44 -10.61
N SER A 235 -10.07 25.60 -10.78
CA SER A 235 -9.03 25.76 -11.80
C SER A 235 -9.43 25.19 -13.17
N GLY A 236 -10.69 24.78 -13.35
CA GLY A 236 -11.23 24.27 -14.61
C GLY A 236 -10.97 22.77 -14.86
N VAL A 237 -10.47 22.01 -13.88
CA VAL A 237 -10.25 20.56 -14.05
C VAL A 237 -11.60 19.84 -13.92
N ALA A 238 -12.03 19.20 -15.01
CA ALA A 238 -13.27 18.44 -15.05
C ALA A 238 -13.19 17.17 -14.18
N VAL A 239 -14.28 16.87 -13.47
CA VAL A 239 -14.45 15.64 -12.69
C VAL A 239 -15.70 14.95 -13.16
N THR A 240 -15.54 14.00 -14.09
CA THR A 240 -16.63 13.14 -14.52
C THR A 240 -16.58 11.88 -13.66
N PRO A 241 -17.53 11.68 -12.73
CA PRO A 241 -17.61 10.44 -11.98
C PRO A 241 -17.87 9.28 -12.93
N SER A 242 -17.31 8.12 -12.62
CA SER A 242 -17.64 6.91 -13.38
C SER A 242 -19.11 6.55 -13.17
N SER A 243 -19.75 5.96 -14.19
CA SER A 243 -21.12 5.50 -14.04
C SER A 243 -21.19 4.40 -12.98
N ALA A 244 -22.16 4.52 -12.07
CA ALA A 244 -22.53 3.46 -11.14
C ALA A 244 -23.44 2.41 -11.80
N ALA A 245 -23.91 2.65 -13.03
CA ALA A 245 -24.70 1.69 -13.78
C ALA A 245 -23.89 0.39 -13.99
N GLY A 246 -24.57 -0.75 -13.86
CA GLY A 246 -23.97 -2.08 -13.97
C GLY A 246 -23.22 -2.56 -12.73
N TRP A 247 -22.98 -1.70 -11.73
CA TRP A 247 -22.41 -2.13 -10.45
C TRP A 247 -23.46 -2.73 -9.53
N ARG A 248 -23.08 -3.80 -8.85
CA ARG A 248 -23.84 -4.47 -7.79
C ARG A 248 -22.89 -5.00 -6.72
N ALA A 249 -23.44 -5.36 -5.56
CA ALA A 249 -22.67 -5.92 -4.46
C ALA A 249 -23.18 -7.32 -4.07
N LEU A 250 -22.28 -8.16 -3.59
CA LEU A 250 -22.58 -9.48 -3.04
C LEU A 250 -22.00 -9.55 -1.62
N LEU A 251 -22.85 -9.79 -0.63
CA LEU A 251 -22.47 -9.70 0.79
C LEU A 251 -22.63 -11.06 1.48
N SER A 252 -21.59 -11.59 2.11
CA SER A 252 -21.77 -12.69 3.05
C SER A 252 -22.48 -12.21 4.33
N PRO A 253 -23.13 -13.11 5.09
CA PRO A 253 -23.45 -12.79 6.47
C PRO A 253 -22.15 -12.48 7.24
N VAL A 254 -22.28 -11.72 8.32
CA VAL A 254 -21.18 -11.55 9.28
C VAL A 254 -21.11 -12.82 10.13
N ASP A 255 -19.93 -13.43 10.21
CA ASP A 255 -19.75 -14.65 10.98
C ASP A 255 -19.48 -14.37 12.48
N GLY A 256 -19.43 -15.44 13.29
CA GLY A 256 -19.15 -15.32 14.73
C GLY A 256 -17.77 -14.73 15.06
N SER A 257 -16.82 -14.73 14.13
CA SER A 257 -15.51 -14.08 14.28
C SER A 257 -15.54 -12.59 13.93
N GLY A 258 -16.63 -12.12 13.33
CA GLY A 258 -16.80 -10.76 12.82
C GLY A 258 -16.35 -10.58 11.38
N ALA A 259 -16.08 -11.67 10.64
CA ALA A 259 -15.66 -11.61 9.26
C ALA A 259 -16.86 -11.45 8.31
N GLN A 260 -16.67 -10.63 7.26
CA GLN A 260 -17.64 -10.42 6.20
C GLN A 260 -16.93 -10.28 4.85
N VAL A 261 -17.38 -11.06 3.86
CA VAL A 261 -16.95 -10.96 2.48
C VAL A 261 -17.89 -10.03 1.71
N ILE A 262 -17.30 -9.07 1.00
CA ILE A 262 -18.00 -8.07 0.19
C ILE A 262 -17.41 -8.13 -1.21
N TRP A 263 -18.19 -8.51 -2.22
CA TRP A 263 -17.77 -8.42 -3.62
C TRP A 263 -18.54 -7.34 -4.35
N PHE A 264 -17.82 -6.52 -5.10
CA PHE A 264 -18.37 -5.61 -6.08
C PHE A 264 -18.18 -6.20 -7.46
N VAL A 265 -19.26 -6.29 -8.21
CA VAL A 265 -19.26 -6.83 -9.57
C VAL A 265 -19.79 -5.75 -10.50
N LYS A 266 -19.04 -5.47 -11.56
CA LYS A 266 -19.51 -4.65 -12.67
C LYS A 266 -19.57 -5.52 -13.93
N ALA A 267 -20.76 -5.70 -14.47
CA ALA A 267 -20.91 -6.17 -15.84
C ALA A 267 -20.68 -4.97 -16.77
N GLU A 268 -19.80 -5.11 -17.76
CA GLU A 268 -19.70 -4.16 -18.86
C GLU A 268 -20.64 -4.59 -20.00
N GLU A 269 -21.11 -3.64 -20.79
CA GLU A 269 -21.89 -3.90 -22.01
C GLU A 269 -20.96 -4.41 -23.14
N ASP A 270 -21.53 -4.95 -24.23
CA ASP A 270 -20.81 -5.27 -25.47
C ASP A 270 -19.62 -6.25 -25.39
N ASN A 271 -19.76 -7.36 -24.64
CA ASN A 271 -18.73 -8.41 -24.52
C ASN A 271 -17.38 -7.94 -23.93
N ALA A 272 -17.29 -6.72 -23.40
CA ALA A 272 -16.12 -6.28 -22.66
C ALA A 272 -15.93 -7.11 -21.37
N PRO A 273 -14.69 -7.33 -20.91
CA PRO A 273 -14.47 -8.00 -19.64
C PRO A 273 -15.04 -7.15 -18.50
N GLY A 274 -15.73 -7.79 -17.57
CA GLY A 274 -16.28 -7.11 -16.41
C GLY A 274 -15.24 -6.89 -15.32
N LYS A 275 -15.66 -6.29 -14.21
CA LYS A 275 -14.80 -5.96 -13.07
C LYS A 275 -15.26 -6.71 -11.83
N LEU A 276 -14.30 -7.23 -11.07
CA LEU A 276 -14.52 -7.85 -9.76
C LEU A 276 -13.59 -7.20 -8.74
N PHE A 277 -14.15 -6.75 -7.62
CA PHE A 277 -13.39 -6.28 -6.48
C PHE A 277 -13.94 -6.89 -5.20
N GLY A 278 -13.15 -7.73 -4.55
CA GLY A 278 -13.44 -8.38 -3.28
C GLY A 278 -12.76 -7.69 -2.10
N VAL A 279 -13.48 -7.59 -1.00
CA VAL A 279 -13.01 -7.06 0.28
C VAL A 279 -13.39 -8.07 1.37
N LEU A 280 -12.43 -8.41 2.22
CA LEU A 280 -12.69 -9.12 3.48
C LEU A 280 -12.57 -8.11 4.62
N ALA A 281 -13.69 -7.85 5.29
CA ALA A 281 -13.73 -7.09 6.53
C ALA A 281 -13.74 -8.06 7.71
N GLN A 282 -13.12 -7.68 8.82
CA GLN A 282 -13.12 -8.43 10.07
C GLN A 282 -13.18 -7.47 11.25
N ASP A 283 -14.22 -7.57 12.07
CA ASP A 283 -14.32 -6.79 13.30
C ASP A 283 -13.49 -7.44 14.44
N PRO A 284 -12.64 -6.69 15.17
CA PRO A 284 -12.48 -5.22 15.12
C PRO A 284 -11.34 -4.71 14.22
N ALA A 285 -10.68 -5.57 13.45
CA ALA A 285 -9.48 -5.23 12.66
C ALA A 285 -9.73 -4.25 11.49
N GLY A 286 -10.94 -4.18 10.96
CA GLY A 286 -11.27 -3.39 9.76
C GLY A 286 -11.18 -4.24 8.50
N ILE A 287 -10.59 -3.71 7.43
CA ILE A 287 -10.33 -4.43 6.19
C ILE A 287 -9.04 -5.22 6.34
N VAL A 288 -9.11 -6.54 6.15
CA VAL A 288 -7.95 -7.44 6.30
C VAL A 288 -7.43 -7.97 4.96
N LEU A 289 -8.26 -7.92 3.91
CA LEU A 289 -7.86 -8.30 2.55
C LEU A 289 -8.64 -7.49 1.51
N GLY A 290 -7.94 -7.11 0.44
CA GLY A 290 -8.54 -6.66 -0.82
C GLY A 290 -8.00 -7.50 -1.96
N PHE A 291 -8.83 -7.81 -2.95
CA PHE A 291 -8.40 -8.50 -4.16
C PHE A 291 -9.33 -8.13 -5.32
N GLY A 292 -8.89 -8.27 -6.56
CA GLY A 292 -9.77 -7.98 -7.68
C GLY A 292 -9.06 -8.01 -9.01
N SER A 293 -9.84 -7.83 -10.05
CA SER A 293 -9.38 -7.68 -11.43
C SER A 293 -10.28 -6.68 -12.15
N GLN A 294 -9.67 -5.80 -12.93
CA GLN A 294 -10.40 -4.88 -13.81
C GLN A 294 -10.80 -5.52 -15.15
N SER A 295 -10.38 -6.77 -15.40
CA SER A 295 -10.60 -7.48 -16.66
C SER A 295 -10.94 -8.95 -16.39
N THR A 296 -12.07 -9.19 -15.73
CA THR A 296 -12.59 -10.54 -15.48
C THR A 296 -13.49 -10.99 -16.64
N PRO A 297 -13.26 -12.19 -17.22
CA PRO A 297 -14.17 -12.72 -18.23
C PRO A 297 -15.61 -12.81 -17.70
N MET A 298 -16.59 -12.39 -18.50
CA MET A 298 -18.00 -12.33 -18.08
C MET A 298 -18.56 -13.67 -17.57
N LYS A 299 -18.05 -14.79 -18.09
CA LYS A 299 -18.42 -16.15 -17.67
C LYS A 299 -17.94 -16.52 -16.26
N ASP A 300 -16.90 -15.84 -15.77
CA ASP A 300 -16.30 -16.10 -14.45
C ASP A 300 -16.92 -15.18 -13.38
N LEU A 301 -17.72 -14.19 -13.80
CA LEU A 301 -18.49 -13.36 -12.89
C LEU A 301 -19.78 -14.07 -12.49
N PRO A 302 -20.21 -13.93 -11.21
CA PRO A 302 -21.53 -14.40 -10.82
C PRO A 302 -22.61 -13.78 -11.71
N PRO A 303 -23.67 -14.49 -12.10
CA PRO A 303 -24.78 -13.89 -12.85
C PRO A 303 -25.50 -12.87 -11.97
N ALA A 304 -26.06 -11.81 -12.57
CA ALA A 304 -26.90 -10.87 -11.83
C ALA A 304 -28.22 -11.54 -11.41
N ARG A 305 -28.64 -11.33 -10.16
CA ARG A 305 -29.96 -11.74 -9.64
C ARG A 305 -30.70 -10.54 -9.04
N PRO A 306 -32.00 -10.67 -8.71
CA PRO A 306 -32.71 -9.64 -7.95
C PRO A 306 -32.07 -9.45 -6.57
N ILE A 307 -32.08 -8.20 -6.06
CA ILE A 307 -31.65 -7.89 -4.68
C ILE A 307 -32.40 -8.79 -3.69
N GLY A 308 -31.66 -9.31 -2.70
CA GLY A 308 -32.16 -10.27 -1.72
C GLY A 308 -31.96 -11.74 -2.12
N SER A 309 -31.57 -12.01 -3.37
CA SER A 309 -31.25 -13.38 -3.82
C SER A 309 -29.93 -13.86 -3.25
N GLN A 310 -29.83 -15.14 -2.91
CA GLN A 310 -28.58 -15.75 -2.44
C GLN A 310 -27.84 -16.46 -3.58
N HIS A 311 -26.52 -16.41 -3.51
CA HIS A 311 -25.56 -17.12 -4.34
C HIS A 311 -24.79 -18.10 -3.48
N ALA A 312 -24.57 -19.32 -3.96
CA ALA A 312 -23.70 -20.29 -3.32
C ALA A 312 -22.43 -20.42 -4.18
N VAL A 313 -21.31 -19.92 -3.67
CA VAL A 313 -20.01 -19.99 -4.35
C VAL A 313 -19.24 -21.18 -3.80
N PRO A 314 -18.81 -22.14 -4.64
CA PRO A 314 -18.01 -23.27 -4.18
C PRO A 314 -16.68 -22.78 -3.60
N GLN A 315 -16.25 -23.41 -2.52
CA GLN A 315 -14.95 -23.17 -1.88
C GLN A 315 -14.00 -24.35 -2.13
N ALA A 316 -12.75 -24.22 -1.66
CA ALA A 316 -11.78 -25.33 -1.67
C ALA A 316 -12.33 -26.59 -0.98
N GLU A 317 -11.79 -27.76 -1.33
CA GLU A 317 -12.30 -29.05 -0.87
C GLU A 317 -12.46 -29.12 0.66
N GLY A 318 -13.65 -29.53 1.10
CA GLY A 318 -13.99 -29.72 2.52
C GLY A 318 -14.59 -28.50 3.22
N LEU A 319 -14.66 -27.34 2.57
CA LEU A 319 -15.35 -26.16 3.10
C LEU A 319 -16.79 -26.06 2.57
N PRO A 320 -17.76 -25.63 3.39
CA PRO A 320 -19.12 -25.35 2.91
C PRO A 320 -19.08 -24.21 1.88
N PRO A 321 -20.05 -24.17 0.94
CA PRO A 321 -20.11 -23.10 -0.04
C PRO A 321 -20.26 -21.73 0.65
N LEU A 322 -19.59 -20.71 0.12
CA LEU A 322 -19.76 -19.33 0.57
C LEU A 322 -21.13 -18.83 0.12
N VAL A 323 -21.97 -18.44 1.06
CA VAL A 323 -23.26 -17.81 0.76
C VAL A 323 -23.07 -16.31 0.64
N LEU A 324 -23.43 -15.75 -0.52
CA LEU A 324 -23.40 -14.31 -0.78
C LEU A 324 -24.79 -13.80 -1.16
N LEU A 325 -25.19 -12.69 -0.58
CA LEU A 325 -26.47 -12.03 -0.81
C LEU A 325 -26.33 -10.95 -1.87
N GLU A 326 -27.19 -10.97 -2.88
CA GLU A 326 -27.33 -9.88 -3.86
C GLU A 326 -27.84 -8.61 -3.18
N ALA A 327 -27.06 -7.54 -3.28
CA ALA A 327 -27.32 -6.26 -2.65
C ALA A 327 -27.04 -5.10 -3.62
N SER A 328 -27.56 -3.93 -3.29
CA SER A 328 -27.26 -2.72 -4.05
C SER A 328 -25.78 -2.34 -3.93
N PHE A 329 -25.27 -1.62 -4.92
CA PHE A 329 -23.91 -1.08 -4.88
C PHE A 329 -23.66 -0.24 -3.61
N GLU A 330 -24.63 0.57 -3.20
CA GLU A 330 -24.53 1.37 -1.96
C GLU A 330 -24.46 0.54 -0.69
N ALA A 331 -25.20 -0.59 -0.62
CA ALA A 331 -25.14 -1.47 0.53
C ALA A 331 -23.72 -2.03 0.71
N GLY A 332 -23.06 -2.41 -0.38
CA GLY A 332 -21.66 -2.82 -0.37
C GLY A 332 -20.73 -1.68 0.05
N ARG A 333 -20.89 -0.47 -0.51
CA ARG A 333 -20.06 0.68 -0.13
C ARG A 333 -20.21 1.04 1.34
N ARG A 334 -21.41 0.95 1.90
CA ARG A 334 -21.66 1.15 3.33
C ARG A 334 -20.94 0.10 4.17
N ALA A 335 -21.01 -1.19 3.82
CA ALA A 335 -20.28 -2.22 4.55
C ALA A 335 -18.76 -1.98 4.54
N VAL A 336 -18.20 -1.51 3.41
CA VAL A 336 -16.77 -1.12 3.34
C VAL A 336 -16.49 0.13 4.17
N ARG A 337 -17.39 1.12 4.20
CA ARG A 337 -17.27 2.32 5.04
C ARG A 337 -17.20 1.94 6.52
N ASP A 338 -18.09 1.06 6.98
CA ASP A 338 -18.12 0.58 8.36
C ASP A 338 -16.76 -0.08 8.73
N ALA A 339 -16.17 -0.84 7.81
CA ALA A 339 -14.84 -1.45 8.00
C ALA A 339 -13.69 -0.43 7.98
N LEU A 340 -13.79 0.64 7.19
CA LEU A 340 -12.82 1.75 7.20
C LEU A 340 -12.86 2.54 8.52
N GLU A 341 -14.05 2.73 9.09
CA GLU A 341 -14.20 3.40 10.38
C GLU A 341 -13.44 2.67 11.51
N LEU A 342 -13.33 1.34 11.44
CA LEU A 342 -12.49 0.55 12.35
C LEU A 342 -11.01 0.90 12.21
N HIS A 343 -10.50 1.05 10.97
CA HIS A 343 -9.12 1.52 10.75
C HIS A 343 -8.90 2.93 11.30
N TRP A 344 -9.85 3.83 11.09
CA TRP A 344 -9.74 5.20 11.57
C TRP A 344 -9.72 5.25 13.11
N ALA A 345 -10.58 4.48 13.77
CA ALA A 345 -10.60 4.36 15.21
C ALA A 345 -9.30 3.75 15.76
N ALA A 346 -8.78 2.73 15.09
CA ALA A 346 -7.53 2.05 15.47
C ALA A 346 -6.26 2.80 15.04
N LYS A 347 -6.37 3.89 14.27
CA LYS A 347 -5.25 4.61 13.63
C LYS A 347 -4.35 3.70 12.78
N THR A 348 -4.96 2.72 12.12
CA THR A 348 -4.29 1.81 11.17
C THR A 348 -4.67 2.16 9.74
N THR A 349 -4.00 1.54 8.77
CA THR A 349 -4.32 1.69 7.35
C THR A 349 -4.82 0.37 6.76
N PRO A 350 -5.75 0.40 5.81
CA PRO A 350 -6.13 -0.79 5.05
C PRO A 350 -4.94 -1.42 4.30
N PRO A 351 -5.04 -2.70 3.88
CA PRO A 351 -4.05 -3.36 3.02
C PRO A 351 -3.80 -2.61 1.70
N LEU A 352 -2.60 -2.74 1.14
CA LEU A 352 -2.19 -2.03 -0.08
C LEU A 352 -3.08 -2.38 -1.27
N GLU A 353 -3.53 -3.62 -1.37
CA GLU A 353 -4.42 -4.09 -2.43
C GLU A 353 -5.76 -3.36 -2.39
N TYR A 354 -6.32 -3.16 -1.19
CA TYR A 354 -7.50 -2.31 -1.02
C TYR A 354 -7.20 -0.87 -1.40
N GLN A 355 -6.09 -0.31 -0.92
CA GLN A 355 -5.70 1.06 -1.24
C GLN A 355 -5.57 1.28 -2.75
N LEU A 356 -5.06 0.29 -3.48
CA LEU A 356 -4.90 0.33 -4.93
C LEU A 356 -6.25 0.26 -5.64
N LEU A 357 -7.10 -0.70 -5.28
CA LEU A 357 -8.33 -1.03 -6.02
C LEU A 357 -9.56 -0.22 -5.60
N ASN A 358 -9.54 0.46 -4.46
CA ASN A 358 -10.70 1.22 -3.97
C ASN A 358 -11.26 2.32 -4.90
N PRO A 359 -10.54 2.90 -5.89
CA PRO A 359 -11.16 3.84 -6.82
C PRO A 359 -12.26 3.18 -7.63
N LEU A 360 -12.20 1.87 -7.88
CA LEU A 360 -13.23 1.13 -8.62
C LEU A 360 -14.63 1.38 -8.04
N ILE A 361 -14.73 1.54 -6.71
CA ILE A 361 -16.00 1.72 -6.02
C ILE A 361 -16.27 3.16 -5.58
N TRP A 362 -15.22 3.95 -5.34
CA TRP A 362 -15.37 5.32 -4.84
C TRP A 362 -15.32 6.40 -5.91
N SER A 363 -14.83 6.11 -7.13
CA SER A 363 -14.92 7.04 -8.27
C SER A 363 -16.29 7.02 -8.96
N ALA A 364 -17.06 5.95 -8.74
CA ALA A 364 -18.41 5.81 -9.26
C ALA A 364 -19.38 6.74 -8.53
N ALA A 365 -20.27 7.39 -9.29
CA ALA A 365 -21.27 8.29 -8.72
C ALA A 365 -22.10 7.60 -7.60
N PRO A 366 -22.57 8.35 -6.60
CA PRO A 366 -23.59 7.84 -5.69
C PRO A 366 -24.83 7.40 -6.47
N CYS A 367 -25.23 6.13 -6.33
CA CYS A 367 -26.61 5.74 -6.60
C CYS A 367 -27.47 6.27 -5.44
N SER A 368 -28.75 6.55 -5.72
CA SER A 368 -29.70 7.07 -4.74
C SER A 368 -29.55 6.39 -3.37
N ALA A 369 -29.54 7.20 -2.30
CA ALA A 369 -29.41 6.68 -0.94
C ALA A 369 -30.49 5.61 -0.71
N ALA A 370 -30.06 4.38 -0.43
CA ALA A 370 -30.97 3.33 0.00
C ALA A 370 -31.55 3.75 1.35
N SER A 371 -32.87 3.92 1.42
CA SER A 371 -33.56 4.12 2.69
C SER A 371 -33.30 2.90 3.58
N GLU A 372 -32.92 3.15 4.83
CA GLU A 372 -32.82 2.06 5.79
C GLU A 372 -34.23 1.46 5.98
N PRO A 373 -34.38 0.13 5.89
CA PRO A 373 -35.67 -0.49 6.09
C PRO A 373 -36.13 -0.24 7.52
N GLU A 374 -37.34 0.32 7.65
CA GLU A 374 -37.96 0.51 8.96
C GLU A 374 -38.34 -0.87 9.53
N LEU A 375 -37.76 -1.21 10.67
CA LEU A 375 -37.98 -2.49 11.33
C LEU A 375 -39.04 -2.34 12.42
N ALA A 376 -39.98 -3.28 12.48
CA ALA A 376 -40.91 -3.36 13.60
C ALA A 376 -40.15 -3.72 14.89
N PRO A 377 -40.57 -3.18 16.06
CA PRO A 377 -39.94 -3.54 17.32
C PRO A 377 -40.16 -5.02 17.63
N ALA A 378 -39.08 -5.74 17.97
CA ALA A 378 -39.13 -7.13 18.38
C ALA A 378 -39.05 -7.29 19.90
N SER A 379 -39.69 -8.34 20.44
CA SER A 379 -39.60 -8.68 21.86
C SER A 379 -38.23 -9.26 22.20
N THR A 380 -37.61 -8.77 23.27
CA THR A 380 -36.32 -9.24 23.78
C THR A 380 -36.37 -10.69 24.29
N ALA A 381 -37.56 -11.23 24.59
CA ALA A 381 -37.74 -12.58 25.11
C ALA A 381 -37.35 -13.69 24.12
N HIS A 382 -37.40 -13.42 22.81
CA HIS A 382 -37.12 -14.41 21.76
C HIS A 382 -35.74 -14.27 21.11
N THR A 383 -34.89 -13.40 21.65
CA THR A 383 -33.57 -13.06 21.07
C THR A 383 -32.61 -14.25 20.97
N ALA A 384 -32.75 -15.26 21.84
CA ALA A 384 -31.96 -16.48 21.77
C ALA A 384 -32.23 -17.32 20.51
N ALA A 385 -33.45 -17.25 19.95
CA ALA A 385 -33.84 -18.01 18.75
C ALA A 385 -33.10 -17.52 17.49
N LEU A 386 -32.50 -16.32 17.53
CA LEU A 386 -31.69 -15.79 16.44
C LEU A 386 -30.51 -16.72 16.10
N LEU A 387 -29.96 -17.42 17.10
CA LEU A 387 -28.83 -18.36 16.91
C LEU A 387 -29.24 -19.69 16.27
N ASP A 388 -30.55 -19.95 16.12
CA ASP A 388 -31.04 -21.11 15.37
C ASP A 388 -31.18 -20.79 13.86
N HIS A 389 -31.02 -19.51 13.48
CA HIS A 389 -31.06 -19.08 12.09
C HIS A 389 -29.79 -19.51 11.31
N PRO A 390 -29.89 -20.02 10.05
CA PRO A 390 -28.72 -20.50 9.31
C PRO A 390 -27.58 -19.49 9.13
N ALA A 391 -27.89 -18.20 9.02
CA ALA A 391 -26.88 -17.15 8.90
C ALA A 391 -26.04 -16.97 10.19
N PHE A 392 -26.48 -17.51 11.31
CA PHE A 392 -25.78 -17.53 12.60
C PHE A 392 -25.09 -18.88 12.89
N ALA A 393 -24.99 -19.79 11.90
CA ALA A 393 -24.42 -21.12 12.12
C ALA A 393 -22.97 -21.12 12.65
N SER A 394 -22.20 -20.08 12.36
CA SER A 394 -20.83 -19.88 12.86
C SER A 394 -20.75 -19.05 14.15
N TRP A 395 -21.89 -18.62 14.71
CA TRP A 395 -21.94 -17.81 15.92
C TRP A 395 -21.95 -18.69 17.16
N PHE A 396 -20.78 -18.79 17.78
CA PHE A 396 -20.58 -19.39 19.09
C PHE A 396 -19.43 -18.68 19.78
N TRP A 397 -19.45 -18.64 21.11
CA TRP A 397 -18.32 -18.08 21.86
C TRP A 397 -17.11 -19.00 21.69
N TYR A 398 -15.93 -18.41 21.46
CA TYR A 398 -14.67 -19.14 21.41
C TYR A 398 -13.68 -18.49 22.37
N SER A 399 -13.24 -19.25 23.36
CA SER A 399 -12.16 -18.87 24.27
C SER A 399 -11.37 -20.11 24.70
N ALA A 400 -10.11 -19.92 25.09
CA ALA A 400 -9.32 -21.02 25.66
C ALA A 400 -9.99 -21.59 26.92
N ASP A 401 -10.63 -20.73 27.71
CA ASP A 401 -11.31 -21.08 28.95
C ASP A 401 -12.54 -21.96 28.72
N LEU A 402 -13.19 -21.88 27.56
CA LEU A 402 -14.30 -22.77 27.23
C LEU A 402 -13.87 -24.23 27.14
N GLN A 403 -12.64 -24.51 26.68
CA GLN A 403 -12.13 -25.88 26.63
C GLN A 403 -11.92 -26.43 28.03
N GLU A 404 -11.42 -25.62 28.95
CA GLU A 404 -11.24 -26.00 30.35
C GLU A 404 -12.59 -26.14 31.06
N THR A 405 -13.50 -25.19 30.86
CA THR A 405 -14.87 -25.25 31.38
C THR A 405 -15.59 -26.51 30.91
N ALA A 406 -15.45 -26.88 29.64
CA ALA A 406 -16.02 -28.10 29.09
C ALA A 406 -15.42 -29.37 29.75
N ARG A 407 -14.11 -29.37 30.06
CA ARG A 407 -13.47 -30.48 30.80
C ARG A 407 -14.03 -30.60 32.22
N GLN A 408 -14.17 -29.47 32.92
CA GLN A 408 -14.65 -29.41 34.30
C GLN A 408 -16.12 -29.83 34.42
N LEU A 409 -16.97 -29.40 33.47
CA LEU A 409 -18.38 -29.80 33.42
C LEU A 409 -18.53 -31.30 33.13
N GLY A 410 -17.68 -31.86 32.26
CA GLY A 410 -17.71 -33.28 31.93
C GLY A 410 -18.93 -33.74 31.11
N ARG A 411 -19.05 -35.05 30.90
CA ARG A 411 -20.05 -35.66 29.99
C ARG A 411 -21.49 -35.64 30.51
N ARG A 412 -21.67 -35.69 31.83
CA ARG A 412 -22.97 -35.69 32.52
C ARG A 412 -23.06 -34.47 33.43
N HIS A 413 -22.90 -33.28 32.83
CA HIS A 413 -22.97 -32.04 33.58
C HIS A 413 -24.39 -31.77 34.07
N ASP A 414 -24.49 -31.24 35.27
CA ASP A 414 -25.75 -30.71 35.79
C ASP A 414 -26.13 -29.41 35.04
N ALA A 415 -27.43 -29.24 34.78
CA ALA A 415 -27.97 -28.09 34.07
C ALA A 415 -27.81 -26.80 34.89
N ALA A 416 -27.89 -26.86 36.22
CA ALA A 416 -27.67 -25.67 37.05
C ALA A 416 -26.19 -25.27 37.07
N ALA A 417 -25.27 -26.23 37.19
CA ALA A 417 -23.84 -25.99 37.06
C ALA A 417 -23.48 -25.36 35.70
N ARG A 418 -24.04 -25.87 34.58
CA ARG A 418 -23.85 -25.27 33.25
C ARG A 418 -24.34 -23.83 33.19
N ARG A 419 -25.54 -23.54 33.73
CA ARG A 419 -26.09 -22.17 33.76
C ARG A 419 -25.21 -21.22 34.55
N ALA A 420 -24.71 -21.65 35.71
CA ALA A 420 -23.81 -20.83 36.53
C ALA A 420 -22.52 -20.49 35.79
N GLN A 421 -21.92 -21.46 35.08
CA GLN A 421 -20.71 -21.24 34.28
C GLN A 421 -20.95 -20.29 33.10
N VAL A 422 -22.08 -20.41 32.40
CA VAL A 422 -22.44 -19.50 31.32
C VAL A 422 -22.53 -18.05 31.82
N ILE A 423 -23.16 -17.82 32.98
CA ILE A 423 -23.26 -16.49 33.60
C ILE A 423 -21.87 -15.98 33.99
N ALA A 424 -21.05 -16.81 34.65
CA ALA A 424 -19.70 -16.43 35.05
C ALA A 424 -18.81 -16.06 33.85
N ILE A 425 -18.89 -16.79 32.74
CA ILE A 425 -18.16 -16.45 31.50
C ILE A 425 -18.68 -15.14 30.91
N ALA A 426 -20.00 -14.92 30.90
CA ALA A 426 -20.57 -13.68 30.40
C ALA A 426 -20.07 -12.47 31.21
N ASP A 427 -20.12 -12.53 32.55
CA ASP A 427 -19.64 -11.46 33.42
C ASP A 427 -18.13 -11.22 33.29
N ALA A 428 -17.34 -12.28 33.16
CA ALA A 428 -15.89 -12.18 33.09
C ALA A 428 -15.35 -11.73 31.72
N GLN A 429 -16.00 -12.15 30.62
CA GLN A 429 -15.43 -12.02 29.27
C GLN A 429 -16.14 -11.01 28.37
N PHE A 430 -17.39 -10.62 28.67
CA PHE A 430 -18.11 -9.61 27.89
C PHE A 430 -17.91 -8.21 28.48
N GLY A 431 -16.66 -7.74 28.45
CA GLY A 431 -16.32 -6.34 28.76
C GLY A 431 -16.84 -5.34 27.71
N PRO A 432 -16.68 -4.03 27.94
CA PRO A 432 -17.22 -2.98 27.06
C PRO A 432 -16.79 -3.09 25.60
N GLU A 433 -15.53 -3.48 25.35
CA GLU A 433 -15.01 -3.64 23.98
C GLU A 433 -15.64 -4.83 23.24
N VAL A 434 -15.81 -5.97 23.93
CA VAL A 434 -16.46 -7.16 23.38
C VAL A 434 -17.93 -6.86 23.11
N VAL A 435 -18.62 -6.19 24.04
CA VAL A 435 -20.00 -5.74 23.84
C VAL A 435 -20.10 -4.81 22.63
N ALA A 436 -19.23 -3.81 22.50
CA ALA A 436 -19.22 -2.90 21.36
C ALA A 436 -18.98 -3.65 20.02
N SER A 437 -18.07 -4.64 20.03
CA SER A 437 -17.82 -5.53 18.89
C SER A 437 -19.07 -6.31 18.47
N TYR A 438 -19.72 -7.01 19.40
CA TYR A 438 -20.95 -7.75 19.09
C TYR A 438 -22.08 -6.85 18.63
N ARG A 439 -22.22 -5.64 19.19
CA ARG A 439 -23.22 -4.66 18.73
C ARG A 439 -23.00 -4.24 17.28
N ARG A 440 -21.74 -4.00 16.86
CA ARG A 440 -21.42 -3.70 15.46
C ARG A 440 -21.74 -4.89 14.54
N ARG A 441 -21.37 -6.10 14.94
CA ARG A 441 -21.66 -7.33 14.18
C ARG A 441 -23.18 -7.56 14.03
N LEU A 442 -23.94 -7.36 15.10
CA LEU A 442 -25.41 -7.47 15.09
C LEU A 442 -26.07 -6.38 14.25
N ALA A 443 -25.55 -5.15 14.25
CA ALA A 443 -26.04 -4.08 13.38
C ALA A 443 -25.78 -4.41 11.89
N ALA A 444 -24.62 -4.96 11.56
CA ALA A 444 -24.32 -5.44 10.21
C ALA A 444 -25.21 -6.64 9.81
N MET A 445 -25.44 -7.59 10.72
CA MET A 445 -26.40 -8.69 10.50
C MET A 445 -27.84 -8.20 10.33
N THR A 446 -28.26 -7.19 11.08
CA THR A 446 -29.59 -6.56 10.94
C THR A 446 -29.78 -6.07 9.51
N ARG A 447 -28.80 -5.32 8.97
CA ARG A 447 -28.82 -4.86 7.58
C ARG A 447 -28.84 -6.03 6.59
N TRP A 448 -27.99 -7.03 6.80
CA TRP A 448 -27.92 -8.20 5.92
C TRP A 448 -29.26 -8.98 5.87
N LEU A 449 -29.88 -9.22 7.03
CA LEU A 449 -31.16 -9.93 7.13
C LEU A 449 -32.30 -9.13 6.51
N ALA A 450 -32.31 -7.81 6.70
CA ALA A 450 -33.31 -6.94 6.08
C ALA A 450 -33.18 -6.97 4.54
N LEU A 451 -31.95 -6.91 4.01
CA LEU A 451 -31.69 -7.07 2.57
C LEU A 451 -32.07 -8.46 2.05
N ALA A 452 -31.94 -9.50 2.90
CA ALA A 452 -32.35 -10.87 2.58
C ALA A 452 -33.88 -11.08 2.64
N GLY A 453 -34.67 -10.03 2.89
CA GLY A 453 -36.12 -10.12 2.99
C GLY A 453 -36.60 -10.81 4.27
N GLN A 454 -35.83 -10.74 5.36
CA GLN A 454 -36.11 -11.39 6.65
C GLN A 454 -36.27 -10.36 7.78
N PRO A 455 -37.34 -9.55 7.75
CA PRO A 455 -37.52 -8.42 8.67
C PRO A 455 -37.66 -8.85 10.14
N GLU A 456 -38.25 -10.01 10.42
CA GLU A 456 -38.38 -10.51 11.80
C GLU A 456 -37.02 -10.86 12.42
N ALA A 457 -36.16 -11.56 11.66
CA ALA A 457 -34.81 -11.89 12.10
C ALA A 457 -33.95 -10.62 12.23
N ALA A 458 -34.11 -9.66 11.31
CA ALA A 458 -33.46 -8.36 11.39
C ALA A 458 -33.87 -7.60 12.66
N ALA A 459 -35.17 -7.55 12.97
CA ALA A 459 -35.68 -6.91 14.17
C ALA A 459 -35.16 -7.58 15.46
N LEU A 460 -35.06 -8.92 15.48
CA LEU A 460 -34.44 -9.64 16.60
C LEU A 460 -32.95 -9.29 16.76
N ALA A 461 -32.19 -9.23 15.67
CA ALA A 461 -30.77 -8.84 15.70
C ALA A 461 -30.58 -7.40 16.21
N GLN A 462 -31.44 -6.49 15.79
CA GLN A 462 -31.47 -5.11 16.27
C GLN A 462 -31.78 -5.05 17.77
N ALA A 463 -32.82 -5.77 18.22
CA ALA A 463 -33.20 -5.84 19.63
C ALA A 463 -32.08 -6.41 20.51
N VAL A 464 -31.31 -7.39 20.03
CA VAL A 464 -30.13 -7.90 20.75
C VAL A 464 -29.06 -6.80 20.87
N SER A 465 -28.78 -6.08 19.78
CA SER A 465 -27.79 -5.00 19.76
C SER A 465 -28.13 -3.87 20.74
N GLU A 466 -29.41 -3.52 20.84
CA GLU A 466 -29.93 -2.54 21.79
C GLU A 466 -29.89 -3.05 23.22
N GLN A 467 -30.29 -4.30 23.46
CA GLN A 467 -30.23 -4.92 24.79
C GLN A 467 -28.80 -4.93 25.33
N LEU A 468 -27.81 -5.27 24.50
CA LEU A 468 -26.39 -5.24 24.88
C LEU A 468 -25.86 -3.83 25.18
N ALA A 469 -26.56 -2.79 24.75
CA ALA A 469 -26.22 -1.40 25.09
C ALA A 469 -26.73 -1.00 26.47
N LEU A 470 -27.83 -1.60 26.91
CA LEU A 470 -28.61 -1.13 28.06
C LEU A 470 -28.48 -2.03 29.29
N ALA A 471 -28.18 -3.32 29.10
CA ALA A 471 -28.15 -4.31 30.17
C ALA A 471 -26.83 -5.10 30.19
N PRO A 472 -26.44 -5.66 31.36
CA PRO A 472 -25.29 -6.55 31.45
C PRO A 472 -25.39 -7.73 30.48
N ALA A 473 -24.27 -8.09 29.84
CA ALA A 473 -24.24 -9.20 28.87
C ALA A 473 -24.70 -10.52 29.48
N ALA A 474 -24.47 -10.73 30.78
CA ALA A 474 -24.93 -11.92 31.50
C ALA A 474 -26.45 -12.00 31.62
N GLU A 475 -27.22 -10.94 31.41
CA GLU A 475 -28.69 -10.97 31.38
C GLU A 475 -29.25 -11.25 29.98
N SER A 476 -28.43 -11.12 28.93
CA SER A 476 -28.88 -11.32 27.55
C SER A 476 -29.14 -12.81 27.25
N PRO A 477 -30.37 -13.19 26.85
CA PRO A 477 -30.66 -14.57 26.42
C PRO A 477 -29.79 -15.00 25.24
N PHE A 478 -29.50 -14.07 24.33
CA PHE A 478 -28.62 -14.29 23.19
C PHE A 478 -27.19 -14.64 23.62
N VAL A 479 -26.57 -13.85 24.50
CA VAL A 479 -25.19 -14.11 24.97
C VAL A 479 -25.10 -15.44 25.71
N ARG A 480 -26.07 -15.73 26.57
CA ARG A 480 -26.12 -17.02 27.29
C ARG A 480 -26.18 -18.20 26.32
N ARG A 481 -27.00 -18.10 25.26
CA ARG A 481 -27.12 -19.13 24.23
C ARG A 481 -25.85 -19.24 23.38
N LEU A 482 -25.22 -18.11 23.03
CA LEU A 482 -23.95 -18.05 22.29
C LEU A 482 -22.82 -18.76 23.03
N ILE A 483 -22.66 -18.49 24.34
CA ILE A 483 -21.69 -19.16 25.21
C ILE A 483 -22.04 -20.64 25.33
N GLY A 484 -23.32 -20.96 25.53
CA GLY A 484 -23.81 -22.33 25.57
C GLY A 484 -23.43 -23.14 24.32
N ASN A 485 -23.66 -22.60 23.13
CA ASN A 485 -23.27 -23.23 21.86
C ASN A 485 -21.75 -23.47 21.78
N GLY A 486 -20.95 -22.54 22.30
CA GLY A 486 -19.49 -22.69 22.41
C GLY A 486 -19.06 -23.85 23.31
N ILE A 487 -19.70 -24.00 24.49
CA ILE A 487 -19.48 -25.12 25.39
C ILE A 487 -19.86 -26.45 24.71
N ASP A 488 -21.01 -26.49 24.04
CA ASP A 488 -21.52 -27.71 23.39
C ASP A 488 -20.57 -28.15 22.25
N LEU A 489 -20.04 -27.21 21.47
CA LEU A 489 -19.04 -27.46 20.45
C LEU A 489 -17.73 -27.99 21.05
N ALA A 490 -17.25 -27.38 22.15
CA ALA A 490 -16.05 -27.84 22.85
C ALA A 490 -16.21 -29.29 23.36
N LEU A 491 -17.35 -29.62 23.96
CA LEU A 491 -17.69 -30.97 24.40
C LEU A 491 -17.73 -31.97 23.24
N SER A 492 -18.32 -31.59 22.10
CA SER A 492 -18.37 -32.42 20.89
C SER A 492 -16.98 -32.71 20.33
N ASN A 493 -16.11 -31.70 20.26
CA ASN A 493 -14.73 -31.85 19.80
C ASN A 493 -13.90 -32.76 20.72
N GLN A 494 -14.12 -32.69 22.04
CA GLN A 494 -13.49 -33.61 23.00
C GLN A 494 -13.92 -35.07 22.78
N ARG A 495 -15.21 -35.31 22.49
CA ARG A 495 -15.72 -36.66 22.16
C ARG A 495 -15.03 -37.23 20.93
N ARG A 496 -14.98 -36.47 19.83
CA ARG A 496 -14.32 -36.90 18.58
C ARG A 496 -12.83 -37.23 18.78
N ARG A 497 -12.12 -36.46 19.61
CA ARG A 497 -10.71 -36.72 19.94
C ARG A 497 -10.50 -37.99 20.76
N LEU A 498 -11.41 -38.31 21.67
CA LEU A 498 -11.35 -39.54 22.47
C LEU A 498 -11.67 -40.75 21.60
N ASP A 499 -12.73 -40.69 20.80
CA ASP A 499 -13.15 -41.81 19.95
C ASP A 499 -12.14 -42.09 18.82
N GLY A 500 -11.45 -41.06 18.32
CA GLY A 500 -10.35 -41.20 17.37
C GLY A 500 -9.05 -41.76 17.96
N LYS A 501 -8.84 -41.64 19.28
CA LYS A 501 -7.71 -42.27 20.00
C LYS A 501 -7.97 -43.75 20.32
N THR A 502 -9.22 -44.18 20.45
CA THR A 502 -9.58 -45.59 20.72
C THR A 502 -9.54 -46.47 19.46
N LYS A 503 -9.44 -45.87 18.27
CA LYS A 503 -9.38 -46.56 16.97
C LYS A 503 -7.96 -46.64 16.38
N ARG A 504 -6.94 -46.17 17.10
CA ARG A 504 -5.52 -46.38 16.81
C ARG A 504 -4.95 -47.27 17.90
#